data_AF-A0A964PVW5-F1
#
_entry.id   AF-A0A964PVW5-F1
#
_cell.length_a   1.000
_cell.length_b   1.000
_cell.length_c   1.000
_cell.angle_alpha   90.00
_cell.angle_beta   90.00
_cell.angle_gamma   90.00
#
_symmetry.space_group_name_H-M   'P 1'
#
loop_
_entity.id
_entity.type
_entity.pdbx_description
1 polymer ?
#
loop_
_entity_poly.entity_id
_entity_poly.type
_entity_poly.pdbx_seq_one_letter_code
_entity_poly.pdbx_strand_id
1 'polypeptide(L)'
;MDCRWHGSGERNATGGRGLLVPVLTMLRHPARRSLLAQAVLGGLVVLALAPGLSAQSTGPAHTGYDPSAPMGGHYHGGLVGDQLLVVERSLKCNCSCGLDVHSCQFQMQCGTSPGWSERIRLDLEAGQTPEAIQAGFVADFGTQVLMLPPPEGFNLLGYFLPAATILVAGALIGLVARGGMKRERLAPVTEIDDEDAERLRTEMQKLDQAESPDW
;
A
#
# COMPACT_ATOMS: atom_id res chain seq x y z
N MET A 1 -41.55 -11.37 -71.35
CA MET A 1 -42.83 -11.58 -70.66
C MET A 1 -42.97 -10.46 -69.66
N ASP A 2 -43.65 -9.41 -70.11
CA ASP A 2 -44.04 -8.22 -69.36
C ASP A 2 -45.05 -8.57 -68.27
N CYS A 3 -44.94 -7.88 -67.13
CA CYS A 3 -46.09 -7.52 -66.31
C CYS A 3 -45.76 -6.19 -65.59
N ARG A 4 -46.31 -5.10 -66.14
CA ARG A 4 -46.47 -3.81 -65.49
C ARG A 4 -47.89 -3.74 -64.94
N TRP A 5 -48.08 -3.37 -63.66
CA TRP A 5 -49.30 -2.66 -63.23
C TRP A 5 -49.06 -1.86 -61.94
N HIS A 6 -49.68 -0.68 -61.91
CA HIS A 6 -49.72 0.35 -60.87
C HIS A 6 -50.52 -0.07 -59.63
N GLY A 7 -50.22 0.55 -58.48
CA GLY A 7 -51.15 0.61 -57.34
C GLY A 7 -50.68 1.54 -56.22
N SER A 8 -51.32 2.70 -56.10
CA SER A 8 -51.23 3.64 -54.98
C SER A 8 -51.89 3.07 -53.71
N GLY A 9 -51.36 3.38 -52.54
CA GLY A 9 -52.03 3.08 -51.27
C GLY A 9 -51.29 3.60 -50.04
N GLU A 10 -51.49 4.87 -49.71
CA GLU A 10 -51.28 5.39 -48.37
C GLU A 10 -52.27 4.72 -47.41
N ARG A 11 -51.79 4.05 -46.36
CA ARG A 11 -52.53 3.91 -45.08
C ARG A 11 -51.56 3.77 -43.91
N ASN A 12 -51.65 4.77 -43.06
CA ASN A 12 -51.06 4.92 -41.74
C ASN A 12 -51.59 3.82 -40.79
N ALA A 13 -50.71 3.16 -40.04
CA ALA A 13 -51.09 2.31 -38.91
C ALA A 13 -50.03 2.40 -37.82
N THR A 14 -50.37 3.20 -36.82
CA THR A 14 -49.78 3.35 -35.50
C THR A 14 -49.55 1.99 -34.81
N GLY A 15 -48.32 1.76 -34.34
CA GLY A 15 -47.97 0.66 -33.44
C GLY A 15 -46.81 1.08 -32.56
N GLY A 16 -47.13 1.60 -31.38
CA GLY A 16 -46.16 2.22 -30.47
C GLY A 16 -45.06 1.28 -30.00
N ARG A 17 -43.91 1.88 -29.67
CA ARG A 17 -42.91 1.32 -28.76
C ARG A 17 -42.02 2.44 -28.24
N GLY A 18 -42.08 2.63 -26.92
CA GLY A 18 -40.94 3.05 -26.12
C GLY A 18 -40.56 4.52 -26.18
N LEU A 19 -41.28 5.34 -25.41
CA LEU A 19 -40.58 6.25 -24.50
C LEU A 19 -39.58 5.40 -23.71
N LEU A 20 -38.28 5.67 -23.85
CA LEU A 20 -37.22 5.54 -22.84
C LEU A 20 -35.87 5.59 -23.56
N VAL A 21 -34.93 6.34 -22.97
CA VAL A 21 -33.52 6.51 -23.33
C VAL A 21 -33.23 7.77 -24.14
N PRO A 22 -32.95 8.88 -23.43
CA PRO A 22 -31.75 9.65 -23.77
C PRO A 22 -30.94 9.94 -22.50
N VAL A 23 -30.43 8.88 -21.85
CA VAL A 23 -29.34 9.01 -20.84
C VAL A 23 -28.00 8.53 -21.41
N LEU A 24 -28.04 7.76 -22.51
CA LEU A 24 -26.86 7.14 -23.11
C LEU A 24 -26.05 8.09 -24.03
N THR A 25 -26.58 9.28 -24.32
CA THR A 25 -25.94 10.24 -25.25
C THR A 25 -24.95 11.19 -24.56
N MET A 26 -24.91 11.26 -23.23
CA MET A 26 -24.04 12.18 -22.49
C MET A 26 -22.59 11.70 -22.26
N LEU A 27 -22.23 10.48 -22.69
CA LEU A 27 -20.90 9.89 -22.44
C LEU A 27 -19.90 10.06 -23.61
N ARG A 28 -20.20 10.90 -24.60
CA ARG A 28 -19.47 10.94 -25.89
C ARG A 28 -18.50 12.13 -26.09
N HIS A 29 -18.23 12.96 -25.07
CA HIS A 29 -17.35 14.14 -25.23
C HIS A 29 -15.86 13.88 -24.86
N PRO A 30 -14.89 14.27 -25.72
CA PRO A 30 -13.45 14.06 -25.53
C PRO A 30 -12.84 14.80 -24.33
N ALA A 31 -13.53 15.79 -23.75
CA ALA A 31 -13.07 16.54 -22.58
C ALA A 31 -12.89 15.67 -21.31
N ARG A 32 -13.57 14.51 -21.22
CA ARG A 32 -13.44 13.59 -20.06
C ARG A 32 -12.20 12.70 -20.10
N ARG A 33 -11.54 12.57 -21.27
CA ARG A 33 -10.27 11.83 -21.40
C ARG A 33 -9.11 12.58 -20.74
N SER A 34 -9.13 13.91 -20.81
CA SER A 34 -8.22 14.82 -20.11
C SER A 34 -8.36 14.70 -18.58
N LEU A 35 -9.59 14.66 -18.08
CA LEU A 35 -9.88 14.58 -16.64
C LEU A 35 -9.46 13.25 -16.01
N LEU A 36 -9.54 12.13 -16.74
CA LEU A 36 -9.08 10.82 -16.26
C LEU A 36 -7.54 10.71 -16.20
N ALA A 37 -6.84 11.27 -17.19
CA ALA A 37 -5.39 11.39 -17.15
C ALA A 37 -4.92 12.31 -16.00
N GLN A 38 -5.64 13.41 -15.77
CA GLN A 38 -5.40 14.31 -14.63
C GLN A 38 -5.72 13.68 -13.26
N ALA A 39 -6.70 12.77 -13.18
CA ALA A 39 -7.02 12.05 -11.94
C ALA A 39 -5.95 10.99 -11.57
N VAL A 40 -5.36 10.32 -12.58
CA VAL A 40 -4.26 9.37 -12.35
C VAL A 40 -2.96 10.10 -11.96
N LEU A 41 -2.65 11.22 -12.63
CA LEU A 41 -1.55 12.10 -12.25
C LEU A 41 -1.76 12.74 -10.87
N GLY A 42 -2.99 13.16 -10.55
CA GLY A 42 -3.35 13.71 -9.23
C GLY A 42 -3.25 12.70 -8.09
N GLY A 43 -3.65 11.44 -8.31
CA GLY A 43 -3.48 10.36 -7.34
C GLY A 43 -2.02 9.99 -7.07
N LEU A 44 -1.17 10.03 -8.10
CA LEU A 44 0.29 9.84 -7.98
C LEU A 44 0.98 11.00 -7.24
N VAL A 45 0.53 12.23 -7.46
CA VAL A 45 1.06 13.42 -6.75
C VAL A 45 0.66 13.42 -5.27
N VAL A 46 -0.55 12.97 -4.91
CA VAL A 46 -0.96 12.83 -3.50
C VAL A 46 -0.16 11.73 -2.78
N LEU A 47 0.21 10.65 -3.47
CA LEU A 47 1.08 9.61 -2.90
C LEU A 47 2.54 10.08 -2.75
N ALA A 48 3.02 10.96 -3.65
CA ALA A 48 4.35 11.55 -3.59
C ALA A 48 4.49 12.70 -2.57
N LEU A 49 3.36 13.28 -2.10
CA LEU A 49 3.30 14.32 -1.07
C LEU A 49 3.04 13.76 0.34
N ALA A 50 3.08 12.44 0.52
CA ALA A 50 3.12 11.87 1.87
C ALA A 50 4.31 12.49 2.60
N PRO A 51 4.11 13.21 3.73
CA PRO A 51 5.22 13.75 4.48
C PRO A 51 6.15 12.59 4.82
N GLY A 52 7.42 12.73 4.42
CA GLY A 52 8.43 11.73 4.68
C GLY A 52 8.35 11.32 6.14
N LEU A 53 8.33 10.00 6.39
CA LEU A 53 8.42 9.40 7.70
C LEU A 53 9.84 9.63 8.28
N SER A 54 10.25 10.90 8.40
CA SER A 54 11.45 11.32 9.10
C SER A 54 11.13 11.39 10.58
N ALA A 55 11.14 10.22 11.23
CA ALA A 55 11.22 10.12 12.68
C ALA A 55 12.17 8.97 13.03
N GLN A 56 13.46 9.19 12.79
CA GLN A 56 14.51 8.44 13.48
C GLN A 56 15.17 9.44 14.41
N SER A 57 14.91 9.30 15.70
CA SER A 57 15.48 10.14 16.75
C SER A 57 17.01 10.08 16.69
N THR A 58 17.65 11.21 16.41
CA THR A 58 19.12 11.38 16.53
C THR A 58 19.51 11.87 17.93
N GLY A 59 18.75 11.48 18.95
CA GLY A 59 19.09 11.79 20.34
C GLY A 59 20.44 11.17 20.72
N PRO A 60 21.18 11.73 21.69
CA PRO A 60 22.50 11.25 22.02
C PRO A 60 22.41 9.82 22.55
N ALA A 61 23.00 8.86 21.85
CA ALA A 61 23.01 7.44 22.25
C ALA A 61 23.75 7.17 23.59
N HIS A 62 24.26 8.21 24.26
CA HIS A 62 25.07 8.14 25.47
C HIS A 62 24.45 8.85 26.68
N THR A 63 23.28 9.51 26.57
CA THR A 63 22.61 10.10 27.75
C THR A 63 21.93 9.07 28.66
N GLY A 64 22.02 7.78 28.32
CA GLY A 64 21.32 6.69 29.03
C GLY A 64 22.20 5.69 29.77
N TYR A 65 23.54 5.82 29.79
CA TYR A 65 24.38 4.86 30.51
C TYR A 65 24.25 5.05 32.02
N ASP A 66 23.79 4.00 32.71
CA ASP A 66 23.72 3.94 34.16
C ASP A 66 24.53 2.71 34.65
N PRO A 67 25.67 2.91 35.33
CA PRO A 67 26.49 1.81 35.83
C PRO A 67 25.83 1.06 37.00
N SER A 68 24.76 1.60 37.59
CA SER A 68 23.98 0.98 38.66
C SER A 68 22.74 0.24 38.15
N ALA A 69 22.47 0.28 36.84
CA ALA A 69 21.35 -0.43 36.26
C ALA A 69 21.49 -1.95 36.51
N PRO A 70 20.42 -2.64 36.91
CA PRO A 70 20.47 -4.07 37.20
C PRO A 70 20.72 -4.84 35.90
N MET A 71 21.95 -5.29 35.70
CA MET A 71 22.29 -6.26 34.67
C MET A 71 21.89 -7.66 35.18
N GLY A 72 20.59 -7.91 35.27
CA GLY A 72 20.06 -9.23 35.56
C GLY A 72 20.60 -10.25 34.55
N GLY A 73 20.78 -11.50 35.00
CA GLY A 73 21.29 -12.57 34.15
C GLY A 73 20.45 -12.69 32.87
N HIS A 74 21.09 -12.89 31.73
CA HIS A 74 20.37 -13.07 30.48
C HIS A 74 19.57 -14.39 30.54
N TYR A 75 18.24 -14.30 30.51
CA TYR A 75 17.36 -15.47 30.55
C TYR A 75 17.16 -16.01 29.13
N HIS A 76 17.69 -17.20 28.88
CA HIS A 76 17.55 -17.89 27.60
C HIS A 76 16.89 -19.25 27.83
N GLY A 77 15.59 -19.23 28.14
CA GLY A 77 14.73 -20.43 28.09
C GLY A 77 13.94 -20.74 29.35
N GLY A 78 12.97 -21.64 29.17
CA GLY A 78 11.97 -21.99 30.18
C GLY A 78 10.73 -21.10 30.09
N LEU A 79 9.63 -21.56 30.70
CA LEU A 79 8.34 -20.88 30.68
C LEU A 79 8.41 -19.39 31.06
N VAL A 80 9.17 -19.07 32.12
CA VAL A 80 9.34 -17.69 32.58
C VAL A 80 10.17 -16.86 31.61
N GLY A 81 11.23 -17.43 31.03
CA GLY A 81 12.05 -16.74 30.03
C GLY A 81 11.27 -16.42 28.75
N ASP A 82 10.43 -17.35 28.29
CA ASP A 82 9.56 -17.14 27.13
C ASP A 82 8.53 -16.04 27.40
N GLN A 83 7.93 -16.03 28.61
CA GLN A 83 6.99 -14.99 29.03
C GLN A 83 7.67 -13.62 29.18
N LEU A 84 8.86 -13.58 29.76
CA LEU A 84 9.66 -12.36 29.88
C LEU A 84 9.89 -11.73 28.51
N LEU A 85 10.32 -12.53 27.53
CA LEU A 85 10.54 -12.07 26.16
C LEU A 85 9.27 -11.48 25.52
N VAL A 86 8.12 -12.12 25.75
CA VAL A 86 6.82 -11.64 25.24
C VAL A 86 6.49 -10.26 25.83
N VAL A 87 6.63 -10.11 27.14
CA VAL A 87 6.31 -8.84 27.82
C VAL A 87 7.29 -7.75 27.40
N GLU A 88 8.60 -8.03 27.41
CA GLU A 88 9.61 -7.03 27.05
C GLU A 88 9.45 -6.51 25.62
N ARG A 89 9.07 -7.35 24.66
CA ARG A 89 8.79 -6.94 23.27
C ARG A 89 7.46 -6.21 23.10
N SER A 90 6.51 -6.43 24.01
CA SER A 90 5.20 -5.78 23.98
C SER A 90 5.21 -4.35 24.52
N LEU A 91 6.26 -3.99 25.27
CA LEU A 91 6.39 -2.69 25.92
C LEU A 91 7.38 -1.79 25.18
N LYS A 92 6.91 -0.64 24.74
CA LYS A 92 7.72 0.48 24.26
C LYS A 92 8.30 1.23 25.44
N CYS A 93 9.63 1.25 25.54
CA CYS A 93 10.33 1.98 26.57
C CYS A 93 10.04 3.49 26.44
N ASN A 94 9.77 4.16 27.56
CA ASN A 94 9.44 5.58 27.59
C ASN A 94 10.68 6.50 27.50
N CYS A 95 11.86 5.94 27.26
CA CYS A 95 13.06 6.69 26.98
C CYS A 95 13.03 7.29 25.56
N SER A 96 13.92 8.25 25.29
CA SER A 96 13.94 8.99 24.01
C SER A 96 14.16 8.13 22.76
N CYS A 97 14.56 6.86 22.92
CA CYS A 97 14.87 5.95 21.82
C CYS A 97 13.62 5.25 21.27
N GLY A 98 12.56 5.11 22.08
CA GLY A 98 11.27 4.56 21.64
C GLY A 98 11.30 3.11 21.15
N LEU A 99 12.34 2.34 21.48
CA LEU A 99 12.47 0.91 21.19
C LEU A 99 11.74 0.06 22.24
N ASP A 100 11.56 -1.23 21.98
CA ASP A 100 11.02 -2.15 22.97
C ASP A 100 12.03 -2.45 24.07
N VAL A 101 11.54 -2.86 25.24
CA VAL A 101 12.38 -3.11 26.43
C VAL A 101 13.47 -4.15 26.12
N HIS A 102 13.14 -5.19 25.35
CA HIS A 102 14.09 -6.24 25.00
C HIS A 102 15.18 -5.71 24.06
N SER A 103 14.80 -5.15 22.92
CA SER A 103 15.75 -4.68 21.90
C SER A 103 16.66 -3.57 22.41
N CYS A 104 16.13 -2.65 23.23
CA CYS A 104 16.91 -1.54 23.77
C CYS A 104 18.03 -2.01 24.70
N GLN A 105 17.82 -3.05 25.50
CA GLN A 105 18.81 -3.55 26.45
C GLN A 105 20.10 -4.04 25.77
N PHE A 106 20.00 -4.61 24.57
CA PHE A 106 21.14 -5.25 23.89
C PHE A 106 21.76 -4.39 22.80
N GLN A 107 21.06 -3.38 22.30
CA GLN A 107 21.56 -2.54 21.19
C GLN A 107 22.24 -1.25 21.66
N MET A 108 22.05 -0.85 22.92
CA MET A 108 22.56 0.42 23.43
C MET A 108 22.77 0.40 24.95
N GLN A 109 23.63 1.29 25.42
CA GLN A 109 23.87 1.50 26.83
C GLN A 109 22.69 2.28 27.45
N CYS A 110 21.74 1.56 28.05
CA CYS A 110 20.48 2.09 28.59
C CYS A 110 20.30 1.68 30.06
N GLY A 111 19.99 2.65 30.92
CA GLY A 111 19.70 2.42 32.34
C GLY A 111 18.22 2.10 32.62
N THR A 112 17.30 2.48 31.72
CA THR A 112 15.86 2.29 31.93
C THR A 112 15.40 0.86 31.65
N SER A 113 15.79 0.30 30.49
CA SER A 113 15.41 -1.06 30.07
C SER A 113 15.73 -2.12 31.12
N PRO A 114 16.96 -2.17 31.67
CA PRO A 114 17.31 -3.21 32.62
C PRO A 114 16.44 -3.17 33.90
N GLY A 115 16.09 -1.97 34.37
CA GLY A 115 15.17 -1.82 35.50
C GLY A 115 13.75 -2.31 35.20
N TRP A 116 13.26 -2.11 33.98
CA TRP A 116 11.94 -2.61 33.56
C TRP A 116 11.96 -4.12 33.37
N SER A 117 12.99 -4.68 32.73
CA SER A 117 13.20 -6.12 32.61
C SER A 117 13.23 -6.80 33.98
N GLU A 118 13.93 -6.20 34.95
CA GLU A 118 13.99 -6.73 36.31
C GLU A 118 12.63 -6.72 37.00
N ARG A 119 11.85 -5.63 36.87
CA ARG A 119 10.46 -5.58 37.36
C ARG A 119 9.61 -6.68 36.74
N ILE A 120 9.62 -6.80 35.41
CA ILE A 120 8.81 -7.79 34.69
C ILE A 120 9.17 -9.20 35.16
N ARG A 121 10.46 -9.48 35.34
CA ARG A 121 10.94 -10.77 35.85
C ARG A 121 10.40 -11.07 37.25
N LEU A 122 10.52 -10.11 38.17
CA LEU A 122 10.02 -10.27 39.53
C LEU A 122 8.50 -10.51 39.56
N ASP A 123 7.75 -9.79 38.72
CA ASP A 123 6.30 -9.94 38.59
C ASP A 123 5.93 -11.34 38.04
N LEU A 124 6.67 -11.85 37.04
CA LEU A 124 6.48 -13.21 36.52
C LEU A 124 6.83 -14.28 37.55
N GLU A 125 7.91 -14.11 38.31
CA GLU A 125 8.30 -15.02 39.40
C GLU A 125 7.29 -15.00 40.56
N ALA A 126 6.62 -13.88 40.77
CA ALA A 126 5.49 -13.75 41.69
C ALA A 126 4.20 -14.40 41.15
N GLY A 127 4.20 -14.95 39.93
CA GLY A 127 3.08 -15.64 39.31
C GLY A 127 2.09 -14.75 38.58
N GLN A 128 2.44 -13.49 38.28
CA GLN A 128 1.59 -12.62 37.47
C GLN A 128 1.60 -13.06 36.01
N THR A 129 0.49 -12.81 35.30
CA THR A 129 0.41 -13.10 33.85
C THR A 129 1.00 -11.95 33.03
N PRO A 130 1.48 -12.21 31.80
CA PRO A 130 1.97 -11.17 30.89
C PRO A 130 1.00 -10.01 30.67
N GLU A 131 -0.31 -10.28 30.63
CA GLU A 131 -1.35 -9.28 30.43
C GLU A 131 -1.54 -8.42 31.67
N ALA A 132 -1.46 -9.01 32.87
CA ALA A 132 -1.53 -8.28 34.13
C ALA A 132 -0.33 -7.34 34.29
N ILE A 133 0.86 -7.79 33.89
CA ILE A 133 2.07 -6.97 33.91
C ILE A 133 1.92 -5.81 32.92
N GLN A 134 1.54 -6.08 31.67
CA GLN A 134 1.28 -5.02 30.69
C GLN A 134 0.25 -4.01 31.18
N ALA A 135 -0.84 -4.47 31.79
CA ALA A 135 -1.86 -3.59 32.37
C ALA A 135 -1.30 -2.71 33.50
N GLY A 136 -0.40 -3.25 34.34
CA GLY A 136 0.33 -2.49 35.35
C GLY A 136 1.18 -1.37 34.73
N PHE A 137 1.94 -1.67 33.67
CA PHE A 137 2.70 -0.65 32.94
C PHE A 137 1.79 0.39 32.28
N VAL A 138 0.63 -0.01 31.74
CA VAL A 138 -0.36 0.92 31.19
C VAL A 138 -0.95 1.81 32.27
N ALA A 139 -1.17 1.29 33.48
CA ALA A 139 -1.65 2.10 34.60
C ALA A 139 -0.61 3.14 35.03
N ASP A 140 0.68 2.80 34.98
CA ASP A 140 1.77 3.69 35.39
C ASP A 140 2.13 4.74 34.31
N PHE A 141 2.13 4.35 33.03
CA PHE A 141 2.70 5.15 31.93
C PHE A 141 1.69 5.50 30.82
N GLY A 142 0.46 5.00 30.88
CA GLY A 142 -0.54 5.16 29.83
C GLY A 142 -0.40 4.15 28.69
N THR A 143 -1.37 4.15 27.78
CA THR A 143 -1.45 3.18 26.66
C THR A 143 -0.32 3.34 25.63
N GLN A 144 0.40 4.46 25.65
CA GLN A 144 1.52 4.73 24.76
C GLN A 144 2.76 3.87 25.08
N VAL A 145 2.79 3.23 26.26
CA VAL A 145 3.82 2.27 26.65
C VAL A 145 3.69 0.94 25.90
N LEU A 146 2.54 0.67 25.26
CA LEU A 146 2.39 -0.53 24.45
C LEU A 146 3.04 -0.32 23.09
N MET A 147 3.73 -1.35 22.59
CA MET A 147 4.21 -1.38 21.21
C MET A 147 3.04 -1.41 20.21
N LEU A 148 1.94 -2.05 20.61
CA LEU A 148 0.72 -2.12 19.83
C LEU A 148 -0.37 -1.31 20.55
N PRO A 149 -0.79 -0.16 19.99
CA PRO A 149 -1.91 0.60 20.55
C PRO A 149 -3.17 -0.27 20.67
N PRO A 150 -4.01 -0.10 21.70
CA PRO A 150 -5.24 -0.87 21.81
C PRO A 150 -6.19 -0.51 20.64
N PRO A 151 -6.91 -1.49 20.04
CA PRO A 151 -7.77 -1.27 18.88
C PRO A 151 -9.12 -0.65 19.30
N GLU A 152 -9.07 0.56 19.84
CA GLU A 152 -10.23 1.31 20.32
C GLU A 152 -10.16 2.78 19.88
N GLY A 153 -11.32 3.44 19.84
CA GLY A 153 -11.43 4.84 19.43
C GLY A 153 -10.80 5.11 18.06
N PHE A 154 -9.89 6.09 18.01
CA PHE A 154 -9.21 6.49 16.77
C PHE A 154 -8.21 5.45 16.26
N ASN A 155 -7.67 4.59 17.14
CA ASN A 155 -6.67 3.59 16.75
C ASN A 155 -7.24 2.59 15.73
N LEU A 156 -8.56 2.33 15.76
CA LEU A 156 -9.24 1.48 14.78
C LEU A 156 -8.98 1.88 13.33
N LEU A 157 -8.85 3.18 13.05
CA LEU A 157 -8.52 3.64 11.71
C LEU A 157 -7.16 3.08 11.26
N GLY A 158 -6.15 3.05 12.14
CA GLY A 158 -4.84 2.47 11.82
C GLY A 158 -4.91 1.00 11.41
N TYR A 159 -5.84 0.23 12.00
CA TYR A 159 -6.03 -1.18 11.68
C TYR A 159 -6.78 -1.40 10.36
N PHE A 160 -7.84 -0.62 10.09
CA PHE A 160 -8.70 -0.83 8.92
C PHE A 160 -8.27 -0.04 7.68
N LEU A 161 -7.54 1.06 7.84
CA LEU A 161 -7.14 1.94 6.74
C LEU A 161 -6.34 1.22 5.64
N PRO A 162 -5.38 0.32 5.92
CA PRO A 162 -4.65 -0.40 4.87
C PRO A 162 -5.59 -1.27 4.00
N ALA A 163 -6.50 -2.01 4.63
CA ALA A 163 -7.47 -2.83 3.90
C ALA A 163 -8.46 -1.97 3.12
N ALA A 164 -9.00 -0.92 3.74
CA ALA A 164 -9.94 0.01 3.11
C ALA A 164 -9.33 0.70 1.88
N THR A 165 -8.08 1.16 1.97
CA THR A 165 -7.40 1.83 0.86
C THR A 165 -7.15 0.88 -0.32
N ILE A 166 -6.72 -0.37 -0.07
CA ILE A 166 -6.54 -1.38 -1.13
C ILE A 166 -7.87 -1.67 -1.83
N LEU A 167 -8.95 -1.86 -1.08
CA LEU A 167 -10.28 -2.14 -1.65
C LEU A 167 -10.80 -0.98 -2.49
N VAL A 168 -10.69 0.25 -1.98
CA VAL A 168 -11.13 1.45 -2.70
C VAL A 168 -10.31 1.65 -3.96
N ALA A 169 -8.97 1.51 -3.88
CA ALA A 169 -8.09 1.63 -5.04
C ALA A 169 -8.39 0.55 -6.09
N GLY A 170 -8.53 -0.71 -5.68
CA GLY A 170 -8.88 -1.83 -6.56
C GLY A 170 -10.24 -1.65 -7.24
N ALA A 171 -11.25 -1.19 -6.49
CA ALA A 171 -12.57 -0.90 -7.03
C ALA A 171 -12.52 0.22 -8.08
N LEU A 172 -11.80 1.31 -7.80
CA LEU A 172 -11.63 2.41 -8.74
C LEU A 172 -10.94 1.96 -10.03
N ILE A 173 -9.85 1.20 -9.92
CA ILE A 173 -9.14 0.62 -11.08
C ILE A 173 -10.09 -0.29 -11.88
N GLY A 174 -10.83 -1.17 -11.20
CA GLY A 174 -11.79 -2.08 -11.84
C GLY A 174 -12.89 -1.33 -12.59
N LEU A 175 -13.43 -0.26 -12.00
CA LEU A 175 -14.44 0.58 -12.64
C LEU A 175 -13.90 1.29 -13.89
N VAL A 176 -12.68 1.84 -13.81
CA VAL A 176 -12.02 2.49 -14.95
C VAL A 176 -11.72 1.48 -16.06
N ALA A 177 -11.16 0.31 -15.72
CA ALA A 177 -10.85 -0.74 -16.68
C ALA A 177 -12.11 -1.28 -17.40
N ARG A 178 -13.24 -1.39 -16.66
CA ARG A 178 -14.53 -1.82 -17.22
C ARG A 178 -15.18 -0.77 -18.12
N GLY A 179 -14.80 0.51 -18.00
CA GLY A 179 -15.27 1.62 -18.83
C GLY A 179 -14.85 1.57 -20.31
N GLY A 180 -14.12 0.53 -20.73
CA GLY A 180 -13.78 0.29 -22.12
C GLY A 180 -12.69 1.23 -22.61
N MET A 181 -11.43 0.84 -22.40
CA MET A 181 -10.37 1.30 -23.29
C MET A 181 -10.83 0.96 -24.71
N LYS A 182 -11.04 1.99 -25.55
CA LYS A 182 -11.21 1.75 -26.98
C LYS A 182 -9.95 1.00 -27.41
N ARG A 183 -10.08 -0.30 -27.64
CA ARG A 183 -9.08 -1.04 -28.39
C ARG A 183 -9.05 -0.34 -29.74
N GLU A 184 -8.07 0.53 -29.94
CA GLU A 184 -7.70 0.90 -31.29
C GLU A 184 -7.49 -0.42 -32.01
N ARG A 185 -8.30 -0.62 -33.04
CA ARG A 185 -8.23 -1.81 -33.85
C ARG A 185 -6.84 -1.77 -34.45
N LEU A 186 -5.93 -2.57 -33.88
CA LEU A 186 -4.62 -2.80 -34.46
C LEU A 186 -4.90 -3.25 -35.88
N ALA A 187 -4.50 -2.43 -36.85
CA ALA A 187 -4.60 -2.81 -38.24
C ALA A 187 -3.78 -4.09 -38.40
N PRO A 188 -4.33 -5.15 -38.98
CA PRO A 188 -3.52 -6.32 -39.28
C PRO A 188 -2.39 -5.86 -40.20
N VAL A 189 -1.15 -6.18 -39.84
CA VAL A 189 0.00 -6.00 -40.74
C VAL A 189 -0.18 -7.02 -41.86
N THR A 190 -0.93 -6.62 -42.88
CA THR A 190 -1.08 -7.39 -44.11
C THR A 190 0.02 -6.95 -45.04
N GLU A 191 1.09 -7.73 -45.02
CA GLU A 191 2.25 -7.68 -45.91
C GLU A 191 3.05 -6.37 -45.87
N ILE A 192 4.35 -6.51 -45.61
CA ILE A 192 5.30 -5.41 -45.73
C ILE A 192 5.43 -5.14 -47.23
N ASP A 193 5.19 -3.89 -47.65
CA ASP A 193 5.41 -3.49 -49.03
C ASP A 193 6.87 -3.76 -49.43
N ASP A 194 7.09 -4.12 -50.70
CA ASP A 194 8.43 -4.49 -51.17
C ASP A 194 9.44 -3.35 -50.98
N GLU A 195 8.98 -2.09 -51.05
CA GLU A 195 9.79 -0.91 -50.78
C GLU A 195 10.26 -0.84 -49.31
N ASP A 196 9.35 -1.09 -48.37
CA ASP A 196 9.66 -1.08 -46.94
C ASP A 196 10.58 -2.24 -46.56
N ALA A 197 10.42 -3.41 -47.20
CA ALA A 197 11.30 -4.56 -47.03
C ALA A 197 12.72 -4.26 -47.53
N GLU A 198 12.85 -3.60 -48.69
CA GLU A 198 14.13 -3.18 -49.25
C GLU A 198 14.82 -2.13 -48.36
N ARG A 199 14.05 -1.17 -47.81
CA ARG A 199 14.56 -0.16 -46.88
C ARG A 199 15.07 -0.78 -45.59
N LEU A 200 14.33 -1.75 -45.03
CA LEU A 200 14.74 -2.51 -43.85
C LEU A 200 16.03 -3.29 -44.11
N ARG A 201 16.14 -4.00 -45.24
CA ARG A 201 17.36 -4.73 -45.62
C ARG A 201 18.57 -3.80 -45.72
N THR A 202 18.38 -2.62 -46.31
CA THR A 202 19.43 -1.62 -46.48
C THR A 202 19.92 -1.09 -45.13
N GLU A 203 19.01 -0.73 -44.23
CA GLU A 203 19.38 -0.25 -42.89
C GLU A 203 20.02 -1.37 -42.05
N MET A 204 19.57 -2.62 -42.17
CA MET A 204 20.21 -3.76 -41.52
C MET A 204 21.66 -3.96 -41.99
N GLN A 205 21.92 -3.91 -43.29
CA GLN A 205 23.28 -4.02 -43.84
C GLN A 205 24.20 -2.89 -43.38
N LYS A 206 23.66 -1.68 -43.28
CA LYS A 206 24.40 -0.51 -42.79
C LYS A 206 24.76 -0.63 -41.31
N LEU A 207 23.86 -1.15 -40.48
CA LEU A 207 24.15 -1.42 -39.07
C LEU A 207 25.18 -2.53 -38.90
N ASP A 208 25.09 -3.60 -39.69
CA ASP A 208 26.04 -4.71 -39.65
C ASP A 208 27.46 -4.27 -40.06
N GLN A 209 27.58 -3.39 -41.07
CA GLN A 209 28.86 -2.75 -41.42
C GLN A 209 29.38 -1.79 -40.36
N ALA A 210 28.48 -1.11 -39.63
CA ALA A 210 28.89 -0.20 -38.56
C ALA A 210 29.30 -0.95 -37.29
N GLU A 211 28.71 -2.13 -37.04
CA GLU A 211 28.99 -2.98 -35.89
C GLU A 211 30.08 -4.03 -36.18
N SER A 212 30.43 -4.27 -37.44
CA SER A 212 31.53 -5.16 -37.81
C SER A 212 32.85 -4.63 -37.24
N PRO A 213 33.49 -5.34 -36.32
CA PRO A 213 34.73 -4.87 -35.69
C PRO A 213 35.90 -4.85 -36.70
N ASP A 214 36.83 -3.89 -36.57
CA ASP A 214 37.99 -3.74 -37.48
C ASP A 214 39.24 -4.57 -37.09
N TRP A 215 39.08 -5.56 -36.21
CA TRP A 215 40.18 -6.35 -35.65
C TRP A 215 40.42 -7.68 -36.37
#